data_AF-A0A6I1HG52-F1
#
_entry.id   AF-A0A6I1HG52-F1
#
_cell.length_a   1.000
_cell.length_b   1.000
_cell.length_c   1.000
_cell.angle_alpha   90.00
_cell.angle_beta   90.00
_cell.angle_gamma   90.00
#
_symmetry.space_group_name_H-M   'P 1'
#
loop_
_entity.id
_entity.type
_entity.pdbx_description
1 polymer ?
#
loop_
_entity_poly.entity_id
_entity_poly.type
_entity_poly.pdbx_seq_one_letter_code
_entity_poly.pdbx_strand_id
1 'polypeptide(L)'
;LALSGGDIDNTKGQLQAVAGNATLNVANLNNTAGNVFAGANLNATLASLNNTGSMYAAGNQSLTATGAIVNTGVIAAQGNTSLTAKTLDSSASSLIGAGMQADGKLGTAGDLTISTTQALAAHGQNLAAGKANLTGASVDLSGSQTSATSIALTATAGDVSTQKAVVSTPGALTIHARDTLRNTEGQLSAGQLDLHVGNLDNAKGTVIQTGTGDTVIQTGNLDNSAGRIAVNSANLTLGAASLTNAGGKIEHAGAGTLAITAATLQGAGGSIIGNGAVDLKAGLLDHANATTTGRSLSVQADSLSNRGGHLLQTGTGNMHVAVMGLLDNTSGEIAGNGTLSVQTGSLDNTKGKITSATSADIVSSGALINTDGVIAAATDLHLGGAIDNTRGLLQAGTGALRLDAVSVRNAQGTLSAGSDIIAKVSGDVLNAGVLYAGRSQSLEIGGLLNNTGSLAALGNTTITAGSLSGNGLLAAGMRADGSFASAGDLTVTARGVLQAGGQNMAAGQLQMTGASVDVGGSQSSAAHIGLTALAGNVTTSKAIVSTNGLLSITANAANGQALVNQGGSLSAGQLSLRVANLDNAKGTVIQTGTGDTVIETGALDNTGGRIAVNSANLRLQAGDLTNIDG
;
A
#
# COMPACT_ATOMS: atom_id res chain seq x y z
N LEU A 1 54.84 -29.95 34.11
CA LEU A 1 54.29 -31.33 34.07
C LEU A 1 54.40 -31.82 32.63
N ALA A 2 54.94 -33.00 32.39
CA ALA A 2 54.97 -33.61 31.06
C ALA A 2 54.56 -35.08 31.20
N LEU A 3 53.42 -35.45 30.60
CA LEU A 3 52.90 -36.81 30.62
C LEU A 3 52.80 -37.31 29.18
N SER A 4 53.33 -38.49 28.92
CA SER A 4 53.27 -39.17 27.63
C SER A 4 52.96 -40.64 27.82
N GLY A 5 51.98 -41.21 27.12
CA GLY A 5 51.65 -42.63 27.26
C GLY A 5 50.24 -43.02 26.87
N GLY A 6 49.71 -44.07 27.51
CA GLY A 6 48.36 -44.59 27.31
C GLY A 6 47.27 -43.74 27.95
N ASP A 7 46.20 -44.36 28.43
CA ASP A 7 45.08 -43.66 29.05
C ASP A 7 45.46 -43.05 30.41
N ILE A 8 44.92 -41.86 30.70
CA ILE A 8 44.99 -41.21 31.99
C ILE A 8 43.58 -41.12 32.59
N ASP A 9 43.42 -41.68 33.77
CA ASP A 9 42.26 -41.45 34.63
C ASP A 9 42.62 -40.44 35.73
N ASN A 10 42.05 -39.24 35.63
CA ASN A 10 42.16 -38.16 36.62
C ASN A 10 40.84 -37.97 37.38
N THR A 11 40.08 -39.04 37.60
CA THR A 11 38.81 -38.96 38.34
C THR A 11 39.03 -38.43 39.76
N LYS A 12 38.41 -37.29 40.10
CA LYS A 12 38.62 -36.55 41.38
C LYS A 12 40.08 -36.24 41.70
N GLY A 13 40.96 -36.31 40.69
CA GLY A 13 42.40 -36.14 40.84
C GLY A 13 42.87 -34.72 40.55
N GLN A 14 44.19 -34.52 40.62
CA GLN A 14 44.84 -33.24 40.33
C GLN A 14 46.13 -33.47 39.53
N LEU A 15 46.15 -32.99 38.28
CA LEU A 15 47.33 -32.89 37.42
C LEU A 15 47.76 -31.43 37.39
N GLN A 16 48.92 -31.10 37.97
CA GLN A 16 49.32 -29.71 38.13
C GLN A 16 50.77 -29.42 37.72
N ALA A 17 50.97 -28.31 37.01
CA ALA A 17 52.24 -27.61 36.90
C ALA A 17 52.10 -26.21 37.52
N VAL A 18 52.58 -26.00 38.75
CA VAL A 18 52.28 -24.79 39.54
C VAL A 18 52.74 -23.49 38.88
N ALA A 19 53.96 -23.45 38.33
CA ALA A 19 54.55 -22.23 37.74
C ALA A 19 54.92 -22.36 36.25
N GLY A 20 54.64 -23.51 35.63
CA GLY A 20 55.15 -23.83 34.30
C GLY A 20 54.12 -24.51 33.42
N ASN A 21 54.59 -24.98 32.25
CA ASN A 21 53.73 -25.64 31.28
C ASN A 21 53.27 -27.02 31.78
N ALA A 22 52.07 -27.41 31.39
CA ALA A 22 51.60 -28.79 31.42
C ALA A 22 51.47 -29.31 29.98
N THR A 23 52.18 -30.38 29.66
CA THR A 23 52.10 -31.05 28.35
C THR A 23 51.56 -32.46 28.55
N LEU A 24 50.46 -32.79 27.88
CA LEU A 24 49.81 -34.11 27.92
C LEU A 24 49.81 -34.69 26.50
N ASN A 25 50.50 -35.80 26.27
CA ASN A 25 50.49 -36.53 24.99
C ASN A 25 50.04 -37.97 25.25
N VAL A 26 48.73 -38.18 25.34
CA VAL A 26 48.13 -39.40 25.91
C VAL A 26 47.04 -39.96 24.99
N ALA A 27 46.64 -41.21 25.18
CA ALA A 27 45.55 -41.79 24.40
C ALA A 27 44.20 -41.18 24.81
N ASN A 28 43.63 -41.58 25.94
CA ASN A 28 42.39 -40.98 26.46
C ASN A 28 42.65 -40.24 27.77
N LEU A 29 42.03 -39.07 27.96
CA LEU A 29 42.02 -38.37 29.23
C LEU A 29 40.60 -38.38 29.82
N ASN A 30 40.42 -39.10 30.93
CA ASN A 30 39.23 -39.02 31.75
C ASN A 30 39.47 -38.03 32.90
N ASN A 31 38.94 -36.81 32.81
CA ASN A 31 39.00 -35.78 33.83
C ASN A 31 37.68 -35.63 34.58
N THR A 32 37.11 -36.75 35.04
CA THR A 32 35.82 -36.74 35.75
C THR A 32 35.95 -36.12 37.13
N ALA A 33 35.34 -34.95 37.37
CA ALA A 33 35.48 -34.17 38.60
C ALA A 33 36.95 -33.91 39.02
N GLY A 34 37.90 -34.03 38.09
CA GLY A 34 39.32 -33.82 38.31
C GLY A 34 39.78 -32.41 37.95
N ASN A 35 41.00 -32.05 38.35
CA ASN A 35 41.61 -30.77 38.02
C ASN A 35 42.87 -30.99 37.18
N VAL A 36 42.98 -30.26 36.06
CA VAL A 36 44.21 -30.12 35.28
C VAL A 36 44.58 -28.64 35.28
N PHE A 37 45.74 -28.29 35.83
CA PHE A 37 46.17 -26.89 35.95
C PHE A 37 47.59 -26.67 35.42
N ALA A 38 47.77 -25.61 34.63
CA ALA A 38 49.08 -25.09 34.24
C ALA A 38 49.26 -23.64 34.67
N GLY A 39 50.36 -23.33 35.37
CA GLY A 39 50.77 -21.97 35.72
C GLY A 39 51.30 -21.16 34.53
N ALA A 40 51.54 -21.82 33.40
CA ALA A 40 51.79 -21.20 32.10
C ALA A 40 50.87 -21.86 31.06
N ASN A 41 51.40 -22.47 30.00
CA ASN A 41 50.59 -23.06 28.93
C ASN A 41 50.17 -24.50 29.24
N LEU A 42 48.95 -24.88 28.87
CA LEU A 42 48.47 -26.27 28.85
C LEU A 42 48.38 -26.74 27.40
N ASN A 43 49.24 -27.69 27.02
CA ASN A 43 49.24 -28.31 25.68
C ASN A 43 48.84 -29.78 25.81
N ALA A 44 47.74 -30.17 25.18
CA ALA A 44 47.23 -31.54 25.25
C ALA A 44 46.98 -32.09 23.84
N THR A 45 47.66 -33.18 23.50
CA THR A 45 47.42 -33.99 22.30
C THR A 45 46.85 -35.34 22.75
N LEU A 46 45.63 -35.63 22.34
CA LEU A 46 44.83 -36.75 22.83
C LEU A 46 44.17 -37.52 21.67
N ALA A 47 43.76 -38.77 21.90
CA ALA A 47 42.73 -39.42 21.10
C ALA A 47 41.33 -38.97 21.51
N SER A 48 41.02 -38.91 22.81
CA SER A 48 39.75 -38.38 23.31
C SER A 48 39.87 -37.71 24.68
N LEU A 49 38.91 -36.84 24.98
CA LEU A 49 38.76 -36.17 26.29
C LEU A 49 37.34 -36.37 26.81
N ASN A 50 37.21 -36.80 28.06
CA ASN A 50 36.00 -36.64 28.85
C ASN A 50 36.29 -35.71 30.03
N ASN A 51 35.70 -34.52 30.05
CA ASN A 51 35.93 -33.50 31.06
C ASN A 51 34.64 -33.13 31.78
N THR A 52 34.50 -33.58 33.03
CA THR A 52 33.43 -33.10 33.93
C THR A 52 33.98 -32.23 35.08
N GLY A 53 35.31 -32.20 35.24
CA GLY A 53 36.03 -31.33 36.17
C GLY A 53 36.53 -30.04 35.52
N SER A 54 37.76 -29.63 35.84
CA SER A 54 38.37 -28.38 35.34
C SER A 54 39.67 -28.65 34.61
N MET A 55 39.84 -28.03 33.43
CA MET A 55 41.12 -27.91 32.73
C MET A 55 41.42 -26.42 32.53
N TYR A 56 42.42 -25.91 33.26
CA TYR A 56 42.72 -24.48 33.33
C TYR A 56 44.20 -24.15 33.06
N ALA A 57 44.45 -23.07 32.31
CA ALA A 57 45.79 -22.53 32.08
C ALA A 57 45.89 -21.03 32.44
N ALA A 58 46.93 -20.64 33.18
CA ALA A 58 47.23 -19.22 33.40
C ALA A 58 47.91 -18.56 32.18
N GLY A 59 48.38 -19.34 31.22
CA GLY A 59 48.81 -18.90 29.88
C GLY A 59 47.78 -19.30 28.81
N ASN A 60 48.23 -19.88 27.71
CA ASN A 60 47.36 -20.40 26.65
C ASN A 60 47.01 -21.88 26.88
N GLN A 61 45.83 -22.29 26.42
CA GLN A 61 45.40 -23.68 26.38
C GLN A 61 45.25 -24.14 24.93
N SER A 62 45.98 -25.19 24.55
CA SER A 62 45.87 -25.85 23.25
C SER A 62 45.51 -27.32 23.48
N LEU A 63 44.34 -27.73 22.99
CA LEU A 63 43.81 -29.08 23.11
C LEU A 63 43.52 -29.64 21.71
N THR A 64 44.29 -30.63 21.30
CA THR A 64 44.11 -31.34 20.03
C THR A 64 43.71 -32.77 20.29
N ALA A 65 42.47 -33.13 19.99
CA ALA A 65 41.96 -34.50 20.04
C ALA A 65 41.76 -35.05 18.62
N THR A 66 42.22 -36.27 18.32
CA THR A 66 41.89 -36.91 17.02
C THR A 66 40.47 -37.45 16.96
N GLY A 67 39.84 -37.64 18.12
CA GLY A 67 38.47 -38.10 18.32
C GLY A 67 37.58 -37.05 18.99
N ALA A 68 36.77 -37.48 19.95
CA ALA A 68 35.77 -36.63 20.61
C ALA A 68 36.35 -35.86 21.82
N ILE A 69 35.87 -34.63 22.00
CA ILE A 69 35.92 -33.92 23.27
C ILE A 69 34.49 -33.89 23.83
N VAL A 70 34.31 -34.45 25.02
CA VAL A 70 33.07 -34.33 25.81
C VAL A 70 33.37 -33.41 26.98
N ASN A 71 32.58 -32.35 27.15
CA ASN A 71 32.78 -31.35 28.18
C ASN A 71 31.48 -31.03 28.93
N THR A 72 31.43 -31.39 30.20
CA THR A 72 30.36 -30.94 31.12
C THR A 72 30.88 -30.04 32.23
N GLY A 73 32.20 -29.87 32.32
CA GLY A 73 32.88 -29.02 33.28
C GLY A 73 33.45 -27.75 32.65
N VAL A 74 34.67 -27.39 33.05
CA VAL A 74 35.37 -26.16 32.64
C VAL A 74 36.58 -26.49 31.78
N ILE A 75 36.70 -25.82 30.64
CA ILE A 75 37.92 -25.72 29.82
C ILE A 75 38.19 -24.23 29.65
N ALA A 76 39.25 -23.69 30.27
CA ALA A 76 39.50 -22.26 30.19
C ALA A 76 40.98 -21.86 30.31
N ALA A 77 41.30 -20.66 29.81
CA ALA A 77 42.62 -20.07 29.93
C ALA A 77 42.56 -18.56 30.21
N GLN A 78 43.55 -17.99 30.90
CA GLN A 78 43.73 -16.52 30.98
C GLN A 78 44.23 -15.93 29.66
N GLY A 79 44.90 -16.73 28.83
CA GLY A 79 45.25 -16.40 27.47
C GLY A 79 44.23 -16.95 26.47
N ASN A 80 44.73 -17.47 25.35
CA ASN A 80 43.91 -18.06 24.31
C ASN A 80 43.52 -19.51 24.64
N THR A 81 42.35 -19.93 24.20
CA THR A 81 41.88 -21.32 24.27
C THR A 81 41.64 -21.83 22.86
N SER A 82 42.39 -22.84 22.44
CA SER A 82 42.29 -23.47 21.13
C SER A 82 41.94 -24.95 21.27
N LEU A 83 40.79 -25.35 20.73
CA LEU A 83 40.30 -26.73 20.73
C LEU A 83 40.23 -27.23 19.28
N THR A 84 40.89 -28.34 18.98
CA THR A 84 40.77 -29.04 17.69
C THR A 84 40.31 -30.47 17.94
N ALA A 85 39.23 -30.91 17.31
CA ALA A 85 38.67 -32.24 17.53
C ALA A 85 38.00 -32.85 16.30
N LYS A 86 37.64 -34.13 16.37
CA LYS A 86 36.66 -34.70 15.42
C LYS A 86 35.27 -34.18 15.70
N THR A 87 34.86 -34.23 16.98
CA THR A 87 33.57 -33.73 17.49
C THR A 87 33.80 -33.03 18.82
N LEU A 88 32.97 -32.04 19.12
CA LEU A 88 32.86 -31.46 20.45
C LEU A 88 31.40 -31.62 20.92
N ASP A 89 31.23 -32.14 22.12
CA ASP A 89 29.95 -32.20 22.83
C ASP A 89 30.11 -31.50 24.18
N SER A 90 29.73 -30.22 24.23
CA SER A 90 29.74 -29.40 25.44
C SER A 90 28.32 -29.18 25.94
N SER A 91 28.02 -29.66 27.14
CA SER A 91 26.67 -29.61 27.73
C SER A 91 26.25 -28.21 28.18
N ALA A 92 24.97 -28.03 28.52
CA ALA A 92 24.42 -26.76 29.00
C ALA A 92 25.07 -26.23 30.31
N SER A 93 25.66 -27.09 31.13
CA SER A 93 26.36 -26.68 32.37
C SER A 93 27.84 -26.35 32.17
N SER A 94 28.34 -26.51 30.95
CA SER A 94 29.77 -26.38 30.66
C SER A 94 30.22 -24.92 30.49
N LEU A 95 31.52 -24.70 30.66
CA LEU A 95 32.21 -23.45 30.32
C LEU A 95 33.39 -23.73 29.41
N ILE A 96 33.44 -23.02 28.29
CA ILE A 96 34.62 -22.90 27.44
C ILE A 96 35.03 -21.42 27.41
N GLY A 97 36.17 -21.10 28.02
CA GLY A 97 36.59 -19.72 28.27
C GLY A 97 37.96 -19.37 27.70
N ALA A 98 38.12 -18.20 27.09
CA ALA A 98 39.41 -17.59 26.76
C ALA A 98 39.49 -16.19 27.38
N GLY A 99 40.65 -15.82 27.91
CA GLY A 99 40.76 -14.61 28.74
C GLY A 99 40.10 -14.75 30.11
N MET A 100 39.85 -15.97 30.60
CA MET A 100 39.16 -16.22 31.87
C MET A 100 40.13 -16.13 33.05
N GLN A 101 39.98 -15.11 33.88
CA GLN A 101 40.74 -14.92 35.11
C GLN A 101 40.41 -16.00 36.14
N ALA A 102 41.29 -16.18 37.12
CA ALA A 102 41.12 -17.19 38.17
C ALA A 102 39.89 -16.91 39.07
N ASP A 103 39.42 -15.66 39.12
CA ASP A 103 38.19 -15.26 39.82
C ASP A 103 36.91 -15.49 38.99
N GLY A 104 37.03 -16.08 37.79
CA GLY A 104 35.92 -16.39 36.89
C GLY A 104 35.44 -15.19 36.06
N LYS A 105 36.14 -14.04 36.10
CA LYS A 105 35.82 -12.90 35.24
C LYS A 105 36.57 -12.97 33.92
N LEU A 106 35.97 -12.40 32.88
CA LEU A 106 36.67 -12.13 31.63
C LEU A 106 37.69 -11.01 31.82
N GLY A 107 38.91 -11.22 31.33
CA GLY A 107 39.97 -10.24 31.19
C GLY A 107 39.75 -9.33 29.98
N THR A 108 40.85 -8.74 29.49
CA THR A 108 40.83 -7.79 28.36
C THR A 108 41.30 -8.39 27.03
N ALA A 109 41.84 -9.61 27.05
CA ALA A 109 42.35 -10.32 25.88
C ALA A 109 42.24 -11.83 26.08
N GLY A 110 42.16 -12.57 24.98
CA GLY A 110 42.06 -14.03 24.98
C GLY A 110 41.08 -14.49 23.91
N ASP A 111 41.62 -15.09 22.84
CA ASP A 111 40.83 -15.61 21.74
C ASP A 111 40.41 -17.06 21.99
N LEU A 112 39.13 -17.35 21.74
CA LEU A 112 38.58 -18.69 21.72
C LEU A 112 38.54 -19.19 20.27
N THR A 113 39.22 -20.29 20.01
CA THR A 113 39.15 -20.99 18.72
C THR A 113 38.70 -22.43 18.94
N ILE A 114 37.62 -22.84 18.30
CA ILE A 114 37.14 -24.22 18.30
C ILE A 114 37.02 -24.68 16.86
N SER A 115 37.71 -25.75 16.51
CA SER A 115 37.68 -26.35 15.17
C SER A 115 37.36 -27.83 15.27
N THR A 116 36.26 -28.26 14.67
CA THR A 116 35.89 -29.66 14.57
C THR A 116 35.78 -30.08 13.10
N THR A 117 36.13 -31.33 12.80
CA THR A 117 35.94 -31.87 11.44
C THR A 117 34.52 -32.39 11.21
N GLN A 118 33.74 -32.58 12.29
CA GLN A 118 32.33 -32.99 12.26
C GLN A 118 31.47 -32.03 13.10
N ALA A 119 30.55 -32.53 13.92
CA ALA A 119 29.65 -31.69 14.72
C ALA A 119 30.39 -30.95 15.83
N LEU A 120 30.09 -29.66 15.95
CA LEU A 120 30.45 -28.79 17.07
C LEU A 120 29.18 -28.49 17.87
N ALA A 121 28.98 -29.15 19.00
CA ALA A 121 27.91 -28.84 19.96
C ALA A 121 28.50 -28.13 21.18
N ALA A 122 28.11 -26.87 21.40
CA ALA A 122 28.63 -26.03 22.47
C ALA A 122 27.50 -25.28 23.20
N HIS A 123 26.72 -26.01 24.00
CA HIS A 123 25.46 -25.56 24.61
C HIS A 123 25.61 -24.78 25.92
N GLY A 124 26.82 -24.67 26.45
CA GLY A 124 27.09 -24.00 27.73
C GLY A 124 27.41 -22.52 27.59
N GLN A 125 28.38 -22.05 28.38
CA GLN A 125 28.96 -20.72 28.25
C GLN A 125 30.20 -20.77 27.34
N ASN A 126 30.17 -20.01 26.25
CA ASN A 126 31.29 -19.85 25.32
C ASN A 126 31.77 -18.40 25.38
N LEU A 127 32.80 -18.14 26.17
CA LEU A 127 33.19 -16.78 26.56
C LEU A 127 34.61 -16.46 26.12
N ALA A 128 34.80 -15.34 25.42
CA ALA A 128 36.12 -14.86 25.02
C ALA A 128 36.28 -13.37 25.35
N ALA A 129 37.39 -12.99 25.97
CA ALA A 129 37.73 -11.58 26.16
C ALA A 129 38.16 -10.92 24.83
N GLY A 130 38.67 -11.72 23.89
CA GLY A 130 38.99 -11.34 22.51
C GLY A 130 37.94 -11.85 21.53
N LYS A 131 38.35 -12.55 20.48
CA LYS A 131 37.48 -13.11 19.43
C LYS A 131 37.04 -14.53 19.77
N ALA A 132 35.87 -14.94 19.29
CA ALA A 132 35.42 -16.33 19.32
C ALA A 132 35.20 -16.86 17.90
N ASN A 133 36.00 -17.83 17.48
CA ASN A 133 35.89 -18.50 16.17
C ASN A 133 35.50 -19.96 16.38
N LEU A 134 34.30 -20.35 15.96
CA LEU A 134 33.74 -21.68 16.14
C LEU A 134 33.43 -22.30 14.77
N THR A 135 34.13 -23.38 14.44
CA THR A 135 34.05 -24.04 13.13
C THR A 135 33.74 -25.54 13.28
N GLY A 136 32.80 -26.03 12.49
CA GLY A 136 32.44 -27.44 12.39
C GLY A 136 31.84 -27.80 11.03
N ALA A 137 31.53 -29.08 10.81
CA ALA A 137 30.64 -29.49 9.73
C ALA A 137 29.23 -28.91 9.96
N SER A 138 28.76 -28.96 11.21
CA SER A 138 27.63 -28.22 11.75
C SER A 138 28.05 -27.55 13.06
N VAL A 139 27.38 -26.45 13.40
CA VAL A 139 27.62 -25.71 14.65
C VAL A 139 26.29 -25.60 15.40
N ASP A 140 26.21 -26.15 16.60
CA ASP A 140 25.04 -26.10 17.47
C ASP A 140 25.39 -25.40 18.78
N LEU A 141 24.84 -24.20 18.93
CA LEU A 141 24.94 -23.34 20.11
C LEU A 141 23.59 -23.24 20.83
N SER A 142 22.66 -24.16 20.58
CA SER A 142 21.31 -24.08 21.15
C SER A 142 21.36 -24.00 22.67
N GLY A 143 20.61 -23.05 23.25
CA GLY A 143 20.59 -22.78 24.69
C GLY A 143 21.85 -22.16 25.29
N SER A 144 22.90 -21.93 24.48
CA SER A 144 24.18 -21.39 24.96
C SER A 144 24.11 -19.90 25.32
N GLN A 145 25.09 -19.46 26.11
CA GLN A 145 25.47 -18.06 26.21
C GLN A 145 26.85 -17.87 25.60
N THR A 146 26.90 -17.20 24.44
CA THR A 146 28.12 -16.98 23.67
C THR A 146 28.42 -15.48 23.60
N SER A 147 29.59 -15.06 24.09
CA SER A 147 29.99 -13.65 24.13
C SER A 147 31.47 -13.47 23.83
N ALA A 148 31.76 -12.51 22.96
CA ALA A 148 33.12 -12.11 22.58
C ALA A 148 33.13 -10.68 22.01
N THR A 149 34.31 -10.11 21.80
CA THR A 149 34.46 -8.81 21.09
C THR A 149 34.06 -8.90 19.62
N SER A 150 34.19 -10.08 19.02
CA SER A 150 33.69 -10.46 17.69
C SER A 150 33.51 -11.96 17.66
N ILE A 151 32.47 -12.43 16.95
CA ILE A 151 32.09 -13.84 16.90
C ILE A 151 32.02 -14.27 15.44
N ALA A 152 32.67 -15.39 15.11
CA ALA A 152 32.55 -16.05 13.83
C ALA A 152 32.06 -17.49 14.04
N LEU A 153 30.91 -17.82 13.43
CA LEU A 153 30.32 -19.17 13.44
C LEU A 153 30.36 -19.72 12.02
N THR A 154 31.03 -20.85 11.80
CA THR A 154 31.21 -21.43 10.47
C THR A 154 30.79 -22.90 10.46
N ALA A 155 29.67 -23.19 9.82
CA ALA A 155 29.27 -24.54 9.43
C ALA A 155 29.71 -24.81 7.98
N THR A 156 30.64 -25.74 7.81
CA THR A 156 31.24 -26.05 6.50
C THR A 156 30.35 -26.90 5.61
N ALA A 157 29.39 -27.64 6.17
CA ALA A 157 28.52 -28.54 5.42
C ALA A 157 27.03 -28.41 5.75
N GLY A 158 26.66 -28.04 6.98
CA GLY A 158 25.27 -27.98 7.42
C GLY A 158 24.88 -26.65 8.07
N ASP A 159 24.07 -26.75 9.13
CA ASP A 159 23.44 -25.62 9.78
C ASP A 159 24.32 -24.97 10.87
N VAL A 160 24.01 -23.70 11.15
CA VAL A 160 24.34 -23.03 12.40
C VAL A 160 23.05 -22.91 13.22
N SER A 161 23.03 -23.47 14.43
CA SER A 161 21.87 -23.37 15.33
C SER A 161 22.19 -22.51 16.55
N THR A 162 21.36 -21.50 16.77
CA THR A 162 21.37 -20.60 17.92
C THR A 162 20.00 -20.58 18.60
N GLN A 163 19.24 -21.68 18.49
CA GLN A 163 17.90 -21.78 19.06
C GLN A 163 17.96 -21.59 20.57
N LYS A 164 17.11 -20.73 21.13
CA LYS A 164 17.09 -20.38 22.57
C LYS A 164 18.44 -19.88 23.12
N ALA A 165 19.42 -19.59 22.26
CA ALA A 165 20.74 -19.13 22.65
C ALA A 165 20.74 -17.61 22.82
N VAL A 166 21.72 -17.10 23.56
CA VAL A 166 22.08 -15.69 23.58
C VAL A 166 23.48 -15.56 23.00
N VAL A 167 23.60 -14.99 21.80
CA VAL A 167 24.87 -14.73 21.11
C VAL A 167 25.03 -13.23 20.99
N SER A 168 26.00 -12.66 21.71
CA SER A 168 26.16 -11.21 21.83
C SER A 168 27.60 -10.76 21.60
N THR A 169 27.78 -9.74 20.77
CA THR A 169 29.08 -9.11 20.51
C THR A 169 28.91 -7.61 20.27
N PRO A 170 29.77 -6.74 20.85
CA PRO A 170 29.77 -5.33 20.48
C PRO A 170 30.40 -5.08 19.10
N GLY A 171 31.13 -6.06 18.55
CA GLY A 171 31.74 -5.98 17.22
C GLY A 171 30.95 -6.76 16.16
N ALA A 172 31.67 -7.44 15.27
CA ALA A 172 31.06 -8.20 14.18
C ALA A 172 30.55 -9.57 14.65
N LEU A 173 29.38 -9.97 14.16
CA LEU A 173 28.88 -11.34 14.18
C LEU A 173 28.83 -11.85 12.74
N THR A 174 29.81 -12.68 12.39
CA THR A 174 29.88 -13.34 11.08
C THR A 174 29.33 -14.76 11.20
N ILE A 175 28.33 -15.09 10.40
CA ILE A 175 27.76 -16.44 10.35
C ILE A 175 27.85 -16.96 8.91
N HIS A 176 28.52 -18.09 8.75
CA HIS A 176 28.55 -18.85 7.51
C HIS A 176 27.87 -20.20 7.72
N ALA A 177 26.77 -20.43 7.02
CA ALA A 177 26.07 -21.71 6.99
C ALA A 177 25.65 -22.00 5.55
N ARG A 178 25.99 -23.17 5.02
CA ARG A 178 25.55 -23.54 3.67
C ARG A 178 24.03 -23.65 3.59
N ASP A 179 23.43 -24.20 4.64
CA ASP A 179 21.99 -24.48 4.69
C ASP A 179 21.27 -23.39 5.49
N THR A 180 21.03 -23.60 6.79
CA THR A 180 20.16 -22.73 7.58
C THR A 180 20.87 -22.16 8.81
N LEU A 181 20.64 -20.87 9.08
CA LEU A 181 20.79 -20.32 10.42
C LEU A 181 19.46 -20.46 11.17
N ARG A 182 19.42 -21.32 12.19
CA ARG A 182 18.24 -21.52 13.05
C ARG A 182 18.38 -20.73 14.33
N ASN A 183 17.65 -19.63 14.44
CA ASN A 183 17.59 -18.73 15.58
C ASN A 183 16.22 -18.75 16.28
N THR A 184 15.46 -19.84 16.17
CA THR A 184 14.14 -19.95 16.79
C THR A 184 14.22 -19.74 18.31
N GLU A 185 13.43 -18.79 18.83
CA GLU A 185 13.47 -18.36 20.25
C GLU A 185 14.85 -17.86 20.74
N GLY A 186 15.83 -17.69 19.84
CA GLY A 186 17.19 -17.23 20.14
C GLY A 186 17.34 -15.72 20.05
N GLN A 187 18.47 -15.20 20.54
CA GLN A 187 18.85 -13.81 20.48
C GLN A 187 20.25 -13.65 19.88
N LEU A 188 20.33 -13.00 18.73
CA LEU A 188 21.57 -12.55 18.11
C LEU A 188 21.66 -11.04 18.24
N SER A 189 22.74 -10.53 18.83
CA SER A 189 22.98 -9.09 18.97
C SER A 189 24.42 -8.75 18.60
N ALA A 190 24.60 -7.89 17.61
CA ALA A 190 25.91 -7.51 17.12
C ALA A 190 26.05 -5.99 16.92
N GLY A 191 27.28 -5.48 16.99
CA GLY A 191 27.59 -4.16 16.45
C GLY A 191 27.42 -4.12 14.92
N GLN A 192 27.85 -5.18 14.24
CA GLN A 192 27.66 -5.38 12.81
C GLN A 192 27.27 -6.83 12.54
N LEU A 193 26.24 -7.05 11.71
CA LEU A 193 25.86 -8.36 11.22
C LEU A 193 26.52 -8.63 9.87
N ASP A 194 26.97 -9.88 9.69
CA ASP A 194 27.53 -10.38 8.44
C ASP A 194 27.06 -11.83 8.23
N LEU A 195 25.94 -11.99 7.51
CA LEU A 195 25.22 -13.26 7.40
C LEU A 195 25.34 -13.83 5.99
N HIS A 196 26.06 -14.95 5.88
CA HIS A 196 26.24 -15.73 4.66
C HIS A 196 25.55 -17.08 4.83
N VAL A 197 24.22 -17.11 4.65
CA VAL A 197 23.39 -18.27 4.95
C VAL A 197 22.45 -18.60 3.81
N GLY A 198 22.23 -19.90 3.54
CA GLY A 198 21.26 -20.33 2.53
C GLY A 198 19.82 -19.96 2.92
N ASN A 199 19.46 -20.13 4.19
CA ASN A 199 18.17 -19.79 4.77
C ASN A 199 18.34 -19.18 6.17
N LEU A 200 17.38 -18.36 6.58
CA LEU A 200 17.30 -17.79 7.92
C LEU A 200 15.95 -18.16 8.55
N ASP A 201 15.99 -18.99 9.59
CA ASP A 201 14.85 -19.27 10.46
C ASP A 201 15.01 -18.44 11.74
N ASN A 202 14.29 -17.33 11.82
CA ASN A 202 14.20 -16.44 12.97
C ASN A 202 12.79 -16.48 13.60
N ALA A 203 12.05 -17.58 13.46
CA ALA A 203 10.72 -17.69 14.03
C ALA A 203 10.74 -17.53 15.56
N LYS A 204 9.96 -16.59 16.11
CA LYS A 204 9.99 -16.20 17.54
C LYS A 204 11.37 -15.76 18.08
N GLY A 205 12.36 -15.63 17.20
CA GLY A 205 13.72 -15.23 17.53
C GLY A 205 13.91 -13.72 17.44
N THR A 206 15.11 -13.26 17.79
CA THR A 206 15.52 -11.85 17.68
C THR A 206 16.89 -11.76 17.03
N VAL A 207 17.01 -10.90 16.00
CA VAL A 207 18.26 -10.50 15.36
C VAL A 207 18.40 -9.00 15.46
N ILE A 208 19.47 -8.52 16.08
CA ILE A 208 19.72 -7.10 16.34
C ILE A 208 21.08 -6.68 15.81
N GLN A 209 21.11 -5.58 15.06
CA GLN A 209 22.31 -4.81 14.80
C GLN A 209 22.23 -3.44 15.48
N THR A 210 23.24 -3.09 16.27
CA THR A 210 23.31 -1.81 16.98
C THR A 210 24.15 -0.76 16.26
N GLY A 211 25.13 -1.16 15.46
CA GLY A 211 25.99 -0.26 14.69
C GLY A 211 25.35 0.20 13.37
N THR A 212 25.96 1.25 12.80
CA THR A 212 25.41 2.01 11.67
C THR A 212 25.93 1.60 10.30
N GLY A 213 26.74 0.55 10.22
CA GLY A 213 27.22 0.02 8.94
C GLY A 213 26.07 -0.57 8.13
N ASP A 214 26.16 -0.46 6.80
CA ASP A 214 25.18 -1.07 5.90
C ASP A 214 25.07 -2.58 6.17
N THR A 215 23.88 -3.12 5.95
CA THR A 215 23.58 -4.53 6.22
C THR A 215 22.84 -5.15 5.06
N VAL A 216 23.30 -6.32 4.63
CA VAL A 216 22.65 -7.13 3.60
C VAL A 216 22.33 -8.50 4.20
N ILE A 217 21.09 -8.94 4.08
CA ILE A 217 20.68 -10.31 4.39
C ILE A 217 20.08 -10.89 3.12
N GLN A 218 20.84 -11.73 2.45
CA GLN A 218 20.43 -12.41 1.22
C GLN A 218 20.28 -13.91 1.51
N THR A 219 19.09 -14.45 1.29
CA THR A 219 18.76 -15.86 1.58
C THR A 219 17.84 -16.44 0.51
N GLY A 220 17.61 -17.75 0.53
CA GLY A 220 16.51 -18.40 -0.20
C GLY A 220 15.20 -18.18 0.55
N ASN A 221 15.08 -18.74 1.75
CA ASN A 221 13.94 -18.52 2.64
C ASN A 221 14.36 -17.73 3.88
N LEU A 222 13.55 -16.73 4.22
CA LEU A 222 13.65 -15.97 5.46
C LEU A 222 12.32 -16.10 6.21
N ASP A 223 12.33 -16.83 7.33
CA ASP A 223 11.20 -16.93 8.24
C ASP A 223 11.42 -16.05 9.47
N ASN A 224 10.62 -14.99 9.60
CA ASN A 224 10.57 -14.10 10.74
C ASN A 224 9.20 -14.17 11.44
N SER A 225 8.50 -15.30 11.35
CA SER A 225 7.16 -15.49 11.94
C SER A 225 7.18 -15.28 13.45
N ALA A 226 6.38 -14.33 13.94
CA ALA A 226 6.40 -13.88 15.34
C ALA A 226 7.80 -13.51 15.88
N GLY A 227 8.77 -13.30 14.98
CA GLY A 227 10.15 -12.94 15.31
C GLY A 227 10.40 -11.44 15.18
N ARG A 228 11.64 -11.03 15.42
CA ARG A 228 12.09 -9.65 15.29
C ARG A 228 13.45 -9.57 14.60
N ILE A 229 13.53 -8.72 13.57
CA ILE A 229 14.78 -8.27 12.96
C ILE A 229 14.84 -6.76 13.14
N ALA A 230 15.83 -6.25 13.86
CA ALA A 230 15.99 -4.82 14.14
C ALA A 230 17.42 -4.36 13.81
N VAL A 231 17.56 -3.46 12.84
CA VAL A 231 18.87 -3.07 12.29
C VAL A 231 19.00 -1.56 12.32
N ASN A 232 20.08 -1.06 12.94
CA ASN A 232 20.42 0.37 13.03
C ASN A 232 21.42 0.83 11.95
N SER A 233 21.46 0.14 10.81
CA SER A 233 22.34 0.43 9.68
C SER A 233 22.04 1.79 9.03
N ALA A 234 22.95 2.31 8.20
CA ALA A 234 22.59 3.39 7.30
C ALA A 234 21.56 2.91 6.25
N ASN A 235 21.80 1.75 5.64
CA ASN A 235 20.86 1.05 4.77
C ASN A 235 20.75 -0.44 5.13
N LEU A 236 19.53 -0.98 5.07
CA LEU A 236 19.25 -2.41 5.21
C LEU A 236 18.68 -2.94 3.90
N THR A 237 19.35 -3.92 3.31
CA THR A 237 18.84 -4.70 2.18
C THR A 237 18.48 -6.12 2.60
N LEU A 238 17.24 -6.52 2.41
CA LEU A 238 16.75 -7.88 2.60
C LEU A 238 16.37 -8.47 1.24
N GLY A 239 16.99 -9.58 0.88
CA GLY A 239 16.66 -10.34 -0.34
C GLY A 239 16.33 -11.78 -0.01
N ALA A 240 15.17 -12.26 -0.47
CA ALA A 240 14.77 -13.65 -0.32
C ALA A 240 14.02 -14.15 -1.56
N ALA A 241 13.94 -15.46 -1.79
CA ALA A 241 12.91 -16.02 -2.68
C ALA A 241 11.55 -15.96 -1.97
N SER A 242 11.48 -16.44 -0.72
CA SER A 242 10.30 -16.35 0.14
C SER A 242 10.66 -15.66 1.46
N LEU A 243 9.93 -14.60 1.78
CA LEU A 243 10.02 -13.88 3.05
C LEU A 243 8.71 -14.02 3.82
N THR A 244 8.73 -14.70 4.96
CA THR A 244 7.61 -14.77 5.90
C THR A 244 7.86 -13.82 7.06
N ASN A 245 6.98 -12.84 7.25
CA ASN A 245 6.97 -11.92 8.38
C ASN A 245 5.61 -11.95 9.10
N ALA A 246 4.92 -13.10 9.07
CA ALA A 246 3.59 -13.25 9.64
C ALA A 246 3.62 -13.05 11.16
N GLY A 247 2.90 -12.03 11.66
CA GLY A 247 2.96 -11.60 13.07
C GLY A 247 4.36 -11.16 13.56
N GLY A 248 5.33 -11.04 12.64
CA GLY A 248 6.72 -10.69 12.92
C GLY A 248 6.98 -9.19 12.79
N LYS A 249 8.21 -8.79 13.12
CA LYS A 249 8.66 -7.39 13.03
C LYS A 249 9.97 -7.28 12.27
N ILE A 250 10.01 -6.39 11.26
CA ILE A 250 11.23 -5.94 10.60
C ILE A 250 11.34 -4.44 10.82
N GLU A 251 12.42 -4.00 11.46
CA GLU A 251 12.60 -2.62 11.93
C GLU A 251 13.97 -2.10 11.46
N HIS A 252 13.96 -1.01 10.70
CA HIS A 252 15.15 -0.28 10.29
C HIS A 252 15.19 1.08 10.97
N ALA A 253 16.04 1.22 11.98
CA ALA A 253 16.19 2.46 12.75
C ALA A 253 17.00 3.54 12.00
N GLY A 254 17.76 3.12 10.97
CA GLY A 254 18.52 3.98 10.08
C GLY A 254 17.69 5.02 9.33
N ALA A 255 18.31 6.16 9.04
CA ALA A 255 17.68 7.23 8.28
C ALA A 255 17.69 6.99 6.76
N GLY A 256 18.45 6.01 6.26
CA GLY A 256 18.50 5.63 4.85
C GLY A 256 17.36 4.68 4.46
N THR A 257 17.66 3.73 3.58
CA THR A 257 16.64 2.87 2.96
C THR A 257 16.58 1.48 3.60
N LEU A 258 15.38 1.04 3.92
CA LEU A 258 15.01 -0.36 4.07
C LEU A 258 14.51 -0.87 2.72
N ALA A 259 15.34 -1.63 2.01
CA ALA A 259 14.99 -2.27 0.75
C ALA A 259 14.68 -3.76 0.98
N ILE A 260 13.49 -4.21 0.57
CA ILE A 260 13.09 -5.62 0.66
C ILE A 260 12.72 -6.11 -0.73
N THR A 261 13.38 -7.16 -1.20
CA THR A 261 13.06 -7.84 -2.47
C THR A 261 12.74 -9.30 -2.21
N ALA A 262 11.55 -9.75 -2.63
CA ALA A 262 11.15 -11.15 -2.56
C ALA A 262 10.38 -11.62 -3.80
N ALA A 263 10.31 -12.93 -4.08
CA ALA A 263 9.30 -13.43 -5.01
C ALA A 263 7.93 -13.52 -4.31
N THR A 264 7.94 -13.97 -3.05
CA THR A 264 6.76 -14.02 -2.17
C THR A 264 7.07 -13.35 -0.84
N LEU A 265 6.21 -12.41 -0.42
CA LEU A 265 6.27 -11.78 0.89
C LEU A 265 4.96 -12.03 1.63
N GLN A 266 5.02 -12.88 2.66
CA GLN A 266 3.90 -13.22 3.54
C GLN A 266 3.99 -12.37 4.81
N GLY A 267 3.40 -11.19 4.78
CA GLY A 267 3.46 -10.19 5.85
C GLY A 267 2.27 -10.19 6.81
N ALA A 268 1.29 -11.08 6.64
CA ALA A 268 0.01 -10.99 7.32
C ALA A 268 0.12 -10.82 8.86
N GLY A 269 -0.55 -9.80 9.42
CA GLY A 269 -0.49 -9.46 10.85
C GLY A 269 0.86 -8.96 11.36
N GLY A 270 1.88 -8.83 10.50
CA GLY A 270 3.22 -8.37 10.86
C GLY A 270 3.41 -6.86 10.73
N SER A 271 4.61 -6.39 11.04
CA SER A 271 5.01 -4.99 10.85
C SER A 271 6.35 -4.83 10.15
N ILE A 272 6.43 -3.89 9.20
CA ILE A 272 7.66 -3.44 8.55
C ILE A 272 7.80 -1.93 8.79
N ILE A 273 8.81 -1.52 9.54
CA ILE A 273 8.97 -0.13 9.97
C ILE A 273 10.34 0.38 9.55
N GLY A 274 10.37 1.43 8.73
CA GLY A 274 11.58 2.17 8.41
C GLY A 274 11.53 3.59 8.97
N ASN A 275 12.61 4.03 9.63
CA ASN A 275 12.75 5.42 10.06
C ASN A 275 13.04 6.37 8.88
N GLY A 276 13.63 5.85 7.79
CA GLY A 276 13.85 6.55 6.53
C GLY A 276 12.89 6.10 5.42
N ALA A 277 13.45 5.68 4.29
CA ALA A 277 12.68 5.15 3.17
C ALA A 277 12.41 3.64 3.34
N VAL A 278 11.24 3.18 2.90
CA VAL A 278 10.90 1.77 2.76
C VAL A 278 10.59 1.50 1.30
N ASP A 279 11.34 0.58 0.69
CA ASP A 279 11.13 0.12 -0.68
C ASP A 279 10.83 -1.39 -0.67
N LEU A 280 9.60 -1.75 -1.02
CA LEU A 280 9.14 -3.13 -1.07
C LEU A 280 8.97 -3.56 -2.52
N LYS A 281 9.67 -4.63 -2.92
CA LYS A 281 9.50 -5.28 -4.20
C LYS A 281 9.16 -6.75 -4.01
N ALA A 282 7.99 -7.18 -4.48
CA ALA A 282 7.56 -8.56 -4.40
C ALA A 282 6.95 -9.06 -5.71
N GLY A 283 6.85 -10.36 -5.94
CA GLY A 283 5.88 -10.89 -6.91
C GLY A 283 4.49 -10.87 -6.26
N LEU A 284 4.30 -11.73 -5.27
CA LEU A 284 3.11 -11.73 -4.42
C LEU A 284 3.42 -11.08 -3.06
N LEU A 285 2.63 -10.07 -2.71
CA LEU A 285 2.68 -9.40 -1.40
C LEU A 285 1.36 -9.60 -0.66
N ASP A 286 1.37 -10.46 0.37
CA ASP A 286 0.28 -10.56 1.34
C ASP A 286 0.57 -9.66 2.54
N HIS A 287 -0.09 -8.50 2.56
CA HIS A 287 0.00 -7.47 3.59
C HIS A 287 -1.32 -7.37 4.39
N ALA A 288 -2.07 -8.47 4.49
CA ALA A 288 -3.36 -8.49 5.19
C ALA A 288 -3.20 -8.25 6.71
N ASN A 289 -3.96 -7.33 7.28
CA ASN A 289 -3.89 -6.93 8.70
C ASN A 289 -2.48 -6.52 9.18
N ALA A 290 -1.60 -6.16 8.25
CA ALA A 290 -0.21 -5.84 8.55
C ALA A 290 0.02 -4.33 8.42
N THR A 291 1.12 -3.84 9.00
CA THR A 291 1.47 -2.40 8.97
C THR A 291 2.84 -2.20 8.35
N THR A 292 2.91 -1.37 7.31
CA THR A 292 4.17 -0.88 6.76
C THR A 292 4.22 0.64 6.88
N THR A 293 5.28 1.15 7.51
CA THR A 293 5.45 2.59 7.73
C THR A 293 6.85 3.04 7.35
N GLY A 294 6.95 4.17 6.65
CA GLY A 294 8.21 4.85 6.31
C GLY A 294 8.04 6.36 6.16
N ARG A 295 9.13 7.14 6.23
CA ARG A 295 9.09 8.56 5.82
C ARG A 295 8.84 8.70 4.32
N SER A 296 9.37 7.76 3.54
CA SER A 296 9.06 7.55 2.13
C SER A 296 8.64 6.10 1.96
N LEU A 297 7.63 5.82 1.12
CA LEU A 297 7.13 4.48 0.90
C LEU A 297 6.95 4.19 -0.60
N SER A 298 7.67 3.18 -1.08
CA SER A 298 7.57 2.61 -2.42
C SER A 298 7.16 1.14 -2.30
N VAL A 299 6.13 0.74 -3.04
CA VAL A 299 5.68 -0.65 -3.12
C VAL A 299 5.51 -1.04 -4.58
N GLN A 300 6.19 -2.11 -5.00
CA GLN A 300 6.10 -2.70 -6.32
C GLN A 300 5.74 -4.18 -6.18
N ALA A 301 4.64 -4.61 -6.78
CA ALA A 301 4.23 -6.01 -6.76
C ALA A 301 3.58 -6.49 -8.07
N ASP A 302 3.55 -7.80 -8.30
CA ASP A 302 2.65 -8.37 -9.30
C ASP A 302 1.21 -8.42 -8.77
N SER A 303 1.04 -8.76 -7.49
CA SER A 303 -0.24 -8.75 -6.78
C SER A 303 -0.05 -8.32 -5.33
N LEU A 304 -0.97 -7.50 -4.82
CA LEU A 304 -0.93 -6.95 -3.46
C LEU A 304 -2.28 -7.13 -2.76
N SER A 305 -2.29 -7.87 -1.65
CA SER A 305 -3.38 -7.92 -0.68
C SER A 305 -3.05 -7.03 0.52
N ASN A 306 -3.67 -5.85 0.61
CA ASN A 306 -3.65 -4.95 1.78
C ASN A 306 -4.96 -5.03 2.59
N ARG A 307 -5.65 -6.19 2.56
CA ARG A 307 -6.95 -6.34 3.24
C ARG A 307 -6.83 -6.12 4.74
N GLY A 308 -7.52 -5.12 5.28
CA GLY A 308 -7.40 -4.73 6.70
C GLY A 308 -6.00 -4.24 7.11
N GLY A 309 -5.08 -4.08 6.16
CA GLY A 309 -3.71 -3.63 6.41
C GLY A 309 -3.54 -2.12 6.27
N HIS A 310 -2.36 -1.63 6.65
CA HIS A 310 -1.99 -0.23 6.60
C HIS A 310 -0.66 -0.04 5.84
N LEU A 311 -0.68 0.77 4.78
CA LEU A 311 0.48 1.28 4.07
C LEU A 311 0.57 2.78 4.31
N LEU A 312 1.49 3.21 5.17
CA LEU A 312 1.52 4.57 5.72
C LEU A 312 2.84 5.27 5.41
N GLN A 313 2.76 6.37 4.67
CA GLN A 313 3.90 7.29 4.53
C GLN A 313 3.76 8.46 5.49
N THR A 314 4.75 8.64 6.36
CA THR A 314 4.76 9.71 7.38
C THR A 314 5.41 11.00 6.89
N GLY A 315 6.28 10.94 5.87
CA GLY A 315 6.90 12.11 5.27
C GLY A 315 6.07 12.73 4.13
N THR A 316 6.44 13.94 3.75
CA THR A 316 5.74 14.75 2.72
C THR A 316 6.22 14.49 1.29
N GLY A 317 7.06 13.47 1.08
CA GLY A 317 7.55 13.07 -0.23
C GLY A 317 6.50 12.31 -1.06
N ASN A 318 6.90 11.75 -2.18
CA ASN A 318 5.99 10.98 -3.03
C ASN A 318 5.88 9.54 -2.52
N MET A 319 4.65 9.10 -2.25
CA MET A 319 4.33 7.70 -2.01
C MET A 319 3.98 7.03 -3.34
N HIS A 320 4.58 5.88 -3.62
CA HIS A 320 4.36 5.14 -4.87
C HIS A 320 3.92 3.70 -4.60
N VAL A 321 2.82 3.28 -5.24
CA VAL A 321 2.30 1.91 -5.20
C VAL A 321 2.04 1.44 -6.63
N ALA A 322 2.85 0.53 -7.14
CA ALA A 322 2.67 -0.07 -8.47
C ALA A 322 2.39 -1.56 -8.35
N VAL A 323 1.26 -2.01 -8.90
CA VAL A 323 0.80 -3.40 -8.80
C VAL A 323 0.34 -3.92 -10.15
N MET A 324 1.08 -4.81 -10.81
CA MET A 324 0.78 -5.21 -12.19
C MET A 324 -0.63 -5.80 -12.36
N GLY A 325 -1.07 -6.62 -11.40
CA GLY A 325 -2.37 -7.27 -11.36
C GLY A 325 -3.33 -6.60 -10.38
N LEU A 326 -3.82 -7.35 -9.41
CA LEU A 326 -4.80 -6.89 -8.43
C LEU A 326 -4.12 -6.20 -7.23
N LEU A 327 -4.57 -4.98 -6.95
CA LEU A 327 -4.44 -4.31 -5.66
C LEU A 327 -5.76 -4.47 -4.88
N ASP A 328 -5.79 -5.39 -3.92
CA ASP A 328 -6.89 -5.57 -2.97
C ASP A 328 -6.61 -4.72 -1.72
N ASN A 329 -7.31 -3.60 -1.60
CA ASN A 329 -7.30 -2.72 -0.43
C ASN A 329 -8.62 -2.83 0.38
N THR A 330 -9.28 -3.99 0.36
CA THR A 330 -10.57 -4.17 1.03
C THR A 330 -10.46 -3.98 2.54
N SER A 331 -11.24 -3.05 3.10
CA SER A 331 -11.11 -2.63 4.51
C SER A 331 -9.70 -2.21 4.95
N GLY A 332 -8.79 -1.96 4.00
CA GLY A 332 -7.41 -1.54 4.25
C GLY A 332 -7.26 -0.02 4.14
N GLU A 333 -6.06 0.45 4.47
CA GLU A 333 -5.68 1.86 4.35
C GLU A 333 -4.35 2.03 3.59
N ILE A 334 -4.37 2.92 2.61
CA ILE A 334 -3.19 3.45 1.93
C ILE A 334 -3.20 4.96 2.15
N ALA A 335 -2.24 5.49 2.92
CA ALA A 335 -2.23 6.90 3.29
C ALA A 335 -0.85 7.53 3.13
N GLY A 336 -0.78 8.59 2.32
CA GLY A 336 0.43 9.38 2.12
C GLY A 336 0.32 10.81 2.65
N ASN A 337 1.32 11.25 3.41
CA ASN A 337 1.44 12.66 3.84
C ASN A 337 1.97 13.61 2.75
N GLY A 338 2.40 13.08 1.60
CA GLY A 338 2.78 13.87 0.43
C GLY A 338 1.92 13.50 -0.78
N THR A 339 2.50 13.51 -1.98
CA THR A 339 1.75 13.11 -3.19
C THR A 339 1.64 11.59 -3.25
N LEU A 340 0.52 11.08 -3.74
CA LEU A 340 0.27 9.65 -3.88
C LEU A 340 0.15 9.27 -5.36
N SER A 341 0.93 8.28 -5.80
CA SER A 341 0.78 7.65 -7.10
C SER A 341 0.46 6.17 -6.93
N VAL A 342 -0.68 5.73 -7.47
CA VAL A 342 -1.09 4.32 -7.51
C VAL A 342 -1.29 3.91 -8.96
N GLN A 343 -0.62 2.85 -9.39
CA GLN A 343 -0.75 2.29 -10.73
C GLN A 343 -1.06 0.81 -10.61
N THR A 344 -2.17 0.34 -11.20
CA THR A 344 -2.54 -1.06 -11.06
C THR A 344 -3.30 -1.69 -12.23
N GLY A 345 -3.26 -3.02 -12.34
CA GLY A 345 -4.11 -3.78 -13.24
C GLY A 345 -5.59 -3.69 -12.88
N SER A 346 -5.92 -3.84 -11.60
CA SER A 346 -7.26 -3.66 -11.05
C SER A 346 -7.18 -3.27 -9.59
N LEU A 347 -8.04 -2.35 -9.15
CA LEU A 347 -8.11 -1.86 -7.78
C LEU A 347 -9.44 -2.27 -7.15
N ASP A 348 -9.39 -2.97 -6.01
CA ASP A 348 -10.53 -3.15 -5.12
C ASP A 348 -10.31 -2.38 -3.82
N ASN A 349 -11.00 -1.27 -3.65
CA ASN A 349 -11.02 -0.43 -2.45
C ASN A 349 -12.34 -0.60 -1.66
N THR A 350 -12.98 -1.78 -1.73
CA THR A 350 -14.27 -1.98 -1.05
C THR A 350 -14.14 -1.82 0.46
N LYS A 351 -14.89 -0.88 1.05
CA LYS A 351 -14.78 -0.45 2.46
C LYS A 351 -13.38 0.01 2.88
N GLY A 352 -12.48 0.20 1.91
CA GLY A 352 -11.11 0.63 2.13
C GLY A 352 -10.96 2.14 2.05
N LYS A 353 -9.76 2.61 2.37
CA LYS A 353 -9.39 4.02 2.33
C LYS A 353 -8.08 4.21 1.57
N ILE A 354 -8.10 5.13 0.60
CA ILE A 354 -6.91 5.61 -0.09
C ILE A 354 -6.89 7.13 0.04
N THR A 355 -5.89 7.68 0.74
CA THR A 355 -5.83 9.12 1.01
C THR A 355 -4.47 9.74 0.79
N SER A 356 -4.50 10.98 0.31
CA SER A 356 -3.32 11.85 0.19
C SER A 356 -3.54 13.17 0.92
N ALA A 357 -2.55 13.60 1.70
CA ALA A 357 -2.53 14.93 2.30
C ALA A 357 -2.17 16.04 1.28
N THR A 358 -1.89 15.67 0.02
CA THR A 358 -1.68 16.61 -1.09
C THR A 358 -2.54 16.17 -2.29
N SER A 359 -1.94 15.91 -3.46
CA SER A 359 -2.61 15.35 -4.63
C SER A 359 -2.48 13.83 -4.69
N ALA A 360 -3.40 13.19 -5.40
CA ALA A 360 -3.34 11.76 -5.71
C ALA A 360 -3.59 11.50 -7.20
N ASP A 361 -2.80 10.60 -7.77
CA ASP A 361 -2.93 10.07 -9.13
C ASP A 361 -3.08 8.55 -9.04
N ILE A 362 -4.28 8.05 -9.33
CA ILE A 362 -4.66 6.64 -9.14
C ILE A 362 -5.19 6.11 -10.47
N VAL A 363 -4.39 5.31 -11.17
CA VAL A 363 -4.72 4.78 -12.49
C VAL A 363 -4.81 3.26 -12.43
N SER A 364 -5.99 2.74 -12.79
CA SER A 364 -6.18 1.32 -13.07
C SER A 364 -6.31 1.09 -14.58
N SER A 365 -5.65 0.06 -15.11
CA SER A 365 -5.87 -0.37 -16.51
C SER A 365 -7.18 -1.15 -16.69
N GLY A 366 -7.75 -1.65 -15.60
CA GLY A 366 -9.01 -2.41 -15.55
C GLY A 366 -10.03 -1.75 -14.62
N ALA A 367 -10.61 -2.55 -13.72
CA ALA A 367 -11.63 -2.10 -12.80
C ALA A 367 -11.03 -1.31 -11.63
N LEU A 368 -11.69 -0.20 -11.26
CA LEU A 368 -11.47 0.56 -10.05
C LEU A 368 -12.75 0.51 -9.21
N ILE A 369 -12.79 -0.39 -8.25
CA ILE A 369 -13.94 -0.60 -7.36
C ILE A 369 -13.73 0.21 -6.09
N ASN A 370 -14.63 1.15 -5.81
CA ASN A 370 -14.67 1.96 -4.59
C ASN A 370 -16.02 1.80 -3.88
N THR A 371 -16.51 0.56 -3.74
CA THR A 371 -17.80 0.30 -3.11
C THR A 371 -17.70 0.49 -1.60
N ASP A 372 -18.54 1.34 -0.99
CA ASP A 372 -18.40 1.73 0.43
C ASP A 372 -17.03 2.29 0.83
N GLY A 373 -16.18 2.59 -0.16
CA GLY A 373 -14.80 3.01 0.05
C GLY A 373 -14.64 4.52 0.01
N VAL A 374 -13.45 4.97 0.42
CA VAL A 374 -13.04 6.37 0.34
C VAL A 374 -11.77 6.47 -0.49
N ILE A 375 -11.80 7.30 -1.52
CA ILE A 375 -10.62 7.78 -2.23
C ILE A 375 -10.63 9.31 -2.16
N ALA A 376 -9.66 9.90 -1.46
CA ALA A 376 -9.64 11.34 -1.26
C ALA A 376 -8.22 11.94 -1.32
N ALA A 377 -8.11 13.14 -1.86
CA ALA A 377 -6.89 13.94 -1.86
C ALA A 377 -7.21 15.33 -1.31
N ALA A 378 -6.29 15.91 -0.54
CA ALA A 378 -6.47 17.26 0.00
C ALA A 378 -6.54 18.33 -1.11
N THR A 379 -5.81 18.14 -2.20
CA THR A 379 -5.83 19.03 -3.37
C THR A 379 -6.48 18.34 -4.57
N ASP A 380 -5.69 17.97 -5.57
CA ASP A 380 -6.16 17.36 -6.82
C ASP A 380 -6.27 15.83 -6.69
N LEU A 381 -7.35 15.26 -7.23
CA LEU A 381 -7.53 13.81 -7.36
C LEU A 381 -7.69 13.47 -8.84
N HIS A 382 -6.81 12.62 -9.36
CA HIS A 382 -6.92 12.04 -10.69
C HIS A 382 -7.19 10.54 -10.59
N LEU A 383 -8.17 10.07 -11.37
CA LEU A 383 -8.58 8.68 -11.42
C LEU A 383 -8.70 8.19 -12.87
N GLY A 384 -8.14 7.01 -13.15
CA GLY A 384 -8.28 6.32 -14.42
C GLY A 384 -8.74 4.86 -14.27
N GLY A 385 -9.43 4.34 -15.30
CA GLY A 385 -9.95 2.96 -15.35
C GLY A 385 -11.47 2.87 -15.52
N ALA A 386 -12.05 1.70 -15.26
CA ALA A 386 -13.50 1.50 -15.18
C ALA A 386 -13.96 1.68 -13.72
N ILE A 387 -14.52 2.85 -13.42
CA ILE A 387 -14.77 3.31 -12.05
C ILE A 387 -16.16 2.88 -11.57
N ASP A 388 -16.21 2.14 -10.46
CA ASP A 388 -17.43 1.87 -9.69
C ASP A 388 -17.35 2.52 -8.31
N ASN A 389 -18.07 3.63 -8.12
CA ASN A 389 -18.20 4.36 -6.88
C ASN A 389 -19.54 4.08 -6.17
N THR A 390 -20.02 2.84 -6.16
CA THR A 390 -21.29 2.48 -5.49
C THR A 390 -21.23 2.72 -3.97
N ARG A 391 -22.02 3.66 -3.44
CA ARG A 391 -22.00 4.10 -2.02
C ARG A 391 -20.62 4.57 -1.53
N GLY A 392 -19.71 4.88 -2.45
CA GLY A 392 -18.37 5.35 -2.14
C GLY A 392 -18.22 6.87 -2.19
N LEU A 393 -17.06 7.35 -1.77
CA LEU A 393 -16.64 8.75 -1.85
C LEU A 393 -15.38 8.89 -2.71
N LEU A 394 -15.47 9.74 -3.74
CA LEU A 394 -14.34 10.29 -4.49
C LEU A 394 -14.26 11.79 -4.23
N GLN A 395 -13.17 12.26 -3.61
CA GLN A 395 -13.08 13.66 -3.19
C GLN A 395 -11.72 14.32 -3.49
N ALA A 396 -11.77 15.45 -4.19
CA ALA A 396 -10.71 16.45 -4.23
C ALA A 396 -11.06 17.58 -3.26
N GLY A 397 -10.26 17.78 -2.22
CA GLY A 397 -10.58 18.70 -1.12
C GLY A 397 -10.71 20.16 -1.57
N THR A 398 -9.59 20.77 -1.96
CA THR A 398 -9.54 22.14 -2.49
C THR A 398 -9.30 22.20 -4.00
N GLY A 399 -8.79 21.11 -4.59
CA GLY A 399 -8.42 21.03 -5.99
C GLY A 399 -9.52 20.47 -6.90
N ALA A 400 -9.11 20.03 -8.08
CA ALA A 400 -10.01 19.44 -9.07
C ALA A 400 -10.03 17.91 -8.99
N LEU A 401 -11.19 17.34 -9.25
CA LEU A 401 -11.38 15.91 -9.50
C LEU A 401 -11.34 15.66 -11.01
N ARG A 402 -10.33 14.92 -11.46
CA ARG A 402 -10.12 14.55 -12.86
C ARG A 402 -10.40 13.07 -13.06
N LEU A 403 -11.26 12.72 -14.01
CA LEU A 403 -11.57 11.34 -14.37
C LEU A 403 -11.17 11.11 -15.83
N ASP A 404 -10.14 10.31 -16.08
CA ASP A 404 -9.78 9.81 -17.41
C ASP A 404 -10.19 8.33 -17.47
N ALA A 405 -11.49 8.09 -17.62
CA ALA A 405 -12.12 6.80 -17.35
C ALA A 405 -12.65 6.09 -18.62
N VAL A 406 -12.80 4.78 -18.53
CA VAL A 406 -13.52 3.99 -19.54
C VAL A 406 -15.03 4.08 -19.30
N SER A 407 -15.45 3.97 -18.04
CA SER A 407 -16.84 4.09 -17.61
C SER A 407 -16.88 4.60 -16.18
N VAL A 408 -17.98 5.24 -15.79
CA VAL A 408 -18.20 5.67 -14.41
C VAL A 408 -19.58 5.23 -13.95
N ARG A 409 -19.63 4.44 -12.87
CA ARG A 409 -20.85 4.12 -12.13
C ARG A 409 -20.80 4.82 -10.79
N ASN A 410 -21.71 5.75 -10.55
CA ASN A 410 -21.85 6.44 -9.27
C ASN A 410 -23.24 6.14 -8.68
N ALA A 411 -23.43 4.95 -8.14
CA ALA A 411 -24.71 4.52 -7.58
C ALA A 411 -24.77 4.84 -6.09
N GLN A 412 -25.59 5.82 -5.68
CA GLN A 412 -25.66 6.31 -4.29
C GLN A 412 -24.31 6.78 -3.71
N GLY A 413 -23.31 7.02 -4.57
CA GLY A 413 -22.00 7.54 -4.19
C GLY A 413 -21.89 9.05 -4.37
N THR A 414 -20.77 9.60 -3.91
CA THR A 414 -20.44 11.02 -4.02
C THR A 414 -19.14 11.21 -4.77
N LEU A 415 -19.17 12.05 -5.80
CA LEU A 415 -18.02 12.63 -6.48
C LEU A 415 -18.03 14.13 -6.16
N SER A 416 -17.01 14.62 -5.48
CA SER A 416 -16.94 16.02 -5.06
C SER A 416 -15.56 16.63 -5.33
N ALA A 417 -15.56 17.90 -5.74
CA ALA A 417 -14.34 18.69 -5.87
C ALA A 417 -14.51 20.07 -5.23
N GLY A 418 -13.47 20.56 -4.55
CA GLY A 418 -13.42 21.95 -4.08
C GLY A 418 -13.35 22.96 -5.22
N SER A 419 -12.72 22.58 -6.35
CA SER A 419 -12.71 23.34 -7.59
C SER A 419 -13.57 22.64 -8.65
N ASP A 420 -12.96 22.05 -9.67
CA ASP A 420 -13.68 21.53 -10.84
C ASP A 420 -13.83 20.02 -10.79
N ILE A 421 -14.90 19.53 -11.40
CA ILE A 421 -14.96 18.14 -11.87
C ILE A 421 -14.72 18.16 -13.38
N ILE A 422 -13.67 17.47 -13.82
CA ILE A 422 -13.31 17.30 -15.22
C ILE A 422 -13.37 15.80 -15.50
N ALA A 423 -14.34 15.36 -16.30
CA ALA A 423 -14.50 13.96 -16.62
C ALA A 423 -14.41 13.75 -18.13
N LYS A 424 -13.42 12.97 -18.55
CA LYS A 424 -13.29 12.44 -19.90
C LYS A 424 -13.52 10.94 -19.83
N VAL A 425 -14.68 10.50 -20.32
CA VAL A 425 -15.12 9.11 -20.23
C VAL A 425 -15.39 8.59 -21.63
N SER A 426 -14.69 7.53 -22.04
CA SER A 426 -14.84 7.00 -23.40
C SER A 426 -16.15 6.23 -23.61
N GLY A 427 -16.68 5.61 -22.56
CA GLY A 427 -17.94 4.88 -22.54
C GLY A 427 -19.05 5.61 -21.79
N ASP A 428 -19.78 4.86 -20.97
CA ASP A 428 -20.99 5.33 -20.29
C ASP A 428 -20.71 5.91 -18.90
N VAL A 429 -21.57 6.85 -18.49
CA VAL A 429 -21.66 7.36 -17.12
C VAL A 429 -23.05 7.09 -16.58
N LEU A 430 -23.12 6.30 -15.51
CA LEU A 430 -24.35 5.99 -14.77
C LEU A 430 -24.31 6.73 -13.44
N ASN A 431 -24.98 7.88 -13.35
CA ASN A 431 -25.09 8.64 -12.12
C ASN A 431 -26.45 8.44 -11.46
N ALA A 432 -26.45 7.79 -10.30
CA ALA A 432 -27.59 7.70 -9.38
C ALA A 432 -27.21 8.21 -7.98
N GLY A 433 -26.15 9.02 -7.89
CA GLY A 433 -25.61 9.63 -6.68
C GLY A 433 -25.43 11.14 -6.87
N VAL A 434 -24.39 11.71 -6.26
CA VAL A 434 -24.07 13.14 -6.34
C VAL A 434 -22.76 13.36 -7.07
N LEU A 435 -22.75 14.23 -8.08
CA LEU A 435 -21.55 14.91 -8.57
C LEU A 435 -21.68 16.40 -8.26
N TYR A 436 -20.79 16.94 -7.43
CA TYR A 436 -20.78 18.35 -7.07
C TYR A 436 -19.41 19.00 -7.25
N ALA A 437 -19.35 20.09 -8.02
CA ALA A 437 -18.14 20.89 -8.18
C ALA A 437 -18.27 22.25 -7.46
N GLY A 438 -17.27 22.59 -6.65
CA GLY A 438 -17.17 23.90 -6.00
C GLY A 438 -16.93 25.06 -6.96
N ARG A 439 -16.55 24.78 -8.22
CA ARG A 439 -16.42 25.76 -9.30
C ARG A 439 -17.19 25.34 -10.55
N SER A 440 -16.64 24.49 -11.43
CA SER A 440 -17.32 24.11 -12.68
C SER A 440 -17.26 22.61 -12.95
N GLN A 441 -18.20 22.12 -13.76
CA GLN A 441 -18.21 20.76 -14.30
C GLN A 441 -17.95 20.79 -15.80
N SER A 442 -17.01 19.96 -16.28
CA SER A 442 -16.78 19.69 -17.69
C SER A 442 -16.80 18.18 -17.92
N LEU A 443 -17.88 17.68 -18.52
CA LEU A 443 -18.11 16.25 -18.74
C LEU A 443 -18.09 15.95 -20.24
N GLU A 444 -17.08 15.21 -20.71
CA GLU A 444 -16.96 14.70 -22.07
C GLU A 444 -17.18 13.18 -22.05
N ILE A 445 -18.36 12.75 -22.49
CA ILE A 445 -18.83 11.36 -22.41
C ILE A 445 -19.00 10.80 -23.82
N GLY A 446 -18.24 9.75 -24.15
CA GLY A 446 -18.30 9.10 -25.46
C GLY A 446 -19.61 8.33 -25.69
N GLY A 447 -20.16 7.73 -24.63
CA GLY A 447 -21.38 6.93 -24.65
C GLY A 447 -22.62 7.64 -24.10
N LEU A 448 -23.42 6.90 -23.35
CA LEU A 448 -24.61 7.37 -22.66
C LEU A 448 -24.24 8.02 -21.32
N LEU A 449 -24.75 9.23 -21.08
CA LEU A 449 -24.90 9.77 -19.74
C LEU A 449 -26.31 9.44 -19.22
N ASN A 450 -26.42 8.47 -18.31
CA ASN A 450 -27.65 8.20 -17.58
C ASN A 450 -27.63 8.94 -16.24
N ASN A 451 -28.45 9.97 -16.08
CA ASN A 451 -28.52 10.77 -14.86
C ASN A 451 -29.87 10.61 -14.14
N THR A 452 -29.89 9.79 -13.10
CA THR A 452 -31.01 9.67 -12.16
C THR A 452 -30.72 10.31 -10.81
N GLY A 453 -29.46 10.69 -10.56
CA GLY A 453 -29.00 11.41 -9.37
C GLY A 453 -28.92 12.93 -9.58
N SER A 454 -27.90 13.55 -8.98
CA SER A 454 -27.63 14.99 -9.06
C SER A 454 -26.29 15.27 -9.74
N LEU A 455 -26.30 16.17 -10.73
CA LEU A 455 -25.13 16.83 -11.30
C LEU A 455 -25.27 18.33 -11.06
N ALA A 456 -24.40 18.91 -10.24
CA ALA A 456 -24.47 20.33 -9.90
C ALA A 456 -23.09 20.98 -9.76
N ALA A 457 -23.00 22.27 -10.10
CA ALA A 457 -21.82 23.09 -9.86
C ALA A 457 -22.21 24.44 -9.28
N LEU A 458 -21.31 25.04 -8.47
CA LEU A 458 -21.47 26.43 -8.02
C LEU A 458 -21.39 27.43 -9.20
N GLY A 459 -20.65 27.10 -10.24
CA GLY A 459 -20.47 27.85 -11.48
C GLY A 459 -21.11 27.11 -12.65
N ASN A 460 -20.34 26.89 -13.71
CA ASN A 460 -20.89 26.35 -14.97
C ASN A 460 -20.89 24.82 -14.97
N THR A 461 -21.88 24.24 -15.66
CA THR A 461 -21.93 22.81 -15.96
C THR A 461 -22.00 22.63 -17.47
N THR A 462 -20.95 22.05 -18.04
CA THR A 462 -20.85 21.74 -19.47
C THR A 462 -20.81 20.24 -19.67
N ILE A 463 -21.74 19.73 -20.47
CA ILE A 463 -21.87 18.31 -20.77
C ILE A 463 -21.84 18.12 -22.28
N THR A 464 -20.95 17.25 -22.76
CA THR A 464 -20.98 16.70 -24.11
C THR A 464 -21.11 15.19 -24.01
N ALA A 465 -22.14 14.60 -24.59
CA ALA A 465 -22.41 13.16 -24.51
C ALA A 465 -22.74 12.54 -25.86
N GLY A 466 -22.54 11.22 -26.01
CA GLY A 466 -23.11 10.46 -27.12
C GLY A 466 -24.64 10.50 -27.10
N SER A 467 -25.24 10.28 -25.94
CA SER A 467 -26.66 10.56 -25.65
C SER A 467 -26.82 10.87 -24.17
N LEU A 468 -27.92 11.52 -23.80
CA LEU A 468 -28.26 11.78 -22.40
C LEU A 468 -29.66 11.23 -22.13
N SER A 469 -29.82 10.52 -21.02
CA SER A 469 -31.14 10.07 -20.54
C SER A 469 -31.22 10.21 -19.03
N GLY A 470 -32.37 10.59 -18.50
CA GLY A 470 -32.65 10.50 -17.08
C GLY A 470 -33.56 11.60 -16.57
N ASN A 471 -33.95 11.43 -15.31
CA ASN A 471 -34.90 12.31 -14.62
C ASN A 471 -34.28 12.92 -13.34
N GLY A 472 -32.95 12.92 -13.25
CA GLY A 472 -32.20 13.53 -12.16
C GLY A 472 -32.13 15.06 -12.25
N LEU A 473 -31.31 15.65 -11.38
CA LEU A 473 -30.98 17.08 -11.40
C LEU A 473 -29.79 17.32 -12.32
N LEU A 474 -29.93 18.30 -13.21
CA LEU A 474 -28.86 18.98 -13.94
C LEU A 474 -28.86 20.44 -13.51
N ALA A 475 -27.78 20.89 -12.87
CA ALA A 475 -27.72 22.23 -12.31
C ALA A 475 -26.40 22.96 -12.60
N ALA A 476 -26.50 24.27 -12.81
CA ALA A 476 -25.39 25.21 -12.83
C ALA A 476 -25.74 26.45 -12.00
N GLY A 477 -24.75 27.02 -11.32
CA GLY A 477 -25.00 28.13 -10.41
C GLY A 477 -25.74 27.70 -9.15
N MET A 478 -25.56 26.47 -8.67
CA MET A 478 -26.26 25.94 -7.50
C MET A 478 -25.29 25.76 -6.33
N ARG A 479 -25.61 26.35 -5.17
CA ARG A 479 -24.87 26.15 -3.92
C ARG A 479 -25.19 24.79 -3.31
N ALA A 480 -24.33 24.33 -2.41
CA ALA A 480 -24.52 23.09 -1.67
C ALA A 480 -25.81 23.04 -0.82
N ASP A 481 -26.37 24.21 -0.46
CA ASP A 481 -27.66 24.33 0.23
C ASP A 481 -28.89 24.29 -0.71
N GLY A 482 -28.68 24.12 -2.02
CA GLY A 482 -29.72 24.11 -3.05
C GLY A 482 -30.15 25.49 -3.54
N SER A 483 -29.62 26.58 -2.98
CA SER A 483 -29.91 27.94 -3.46
C SER A 483 -29.13 28.28 -4.73
N PHE A 484 -29.66 29.20 -5.55
CA PHE A 484 -28.94 29.69 -6.73
C PHE A 484 -27.87 30.73 -6.36
N ALA A 485 -26.70 30.60 -6.96
CA ALA A 485 -25.65 31.61 -7.05
C ALA A 485 -26.06 32.77 -7.97
N SER A 486 -25.20 33.78 -8.09
CA SER A 486 -25.45 34.96 -8.94
C SER A 486 -25.31 34.68 -10.44
N ALA A 487 -24.63 33.59 -10.82
CA ALA A 487 -24.37 33.19 -12.19
C ALA A 487 -24.09 31.69 -12.25
N GLY A 488 -24.18 31.11 -13.45
CA GLY A 488 -23.88 29.71 -13.70
C GLY A 488 -24.69 29.20 -14.88
N ASP A 489 -23.99 28.85 -15.96
CA ASP A 489 -24.60 28.38 -17.20
C ASP A 489 -24.59 26.85 -17.26
N LEU A 490 -25.73 26.27 -17.62
CA LEU A 490 -25.89 24.86 -17.91
C LEU A 490 -25.91 24.66 -19.43
N THR A 491 -24.86 24.07 -19.97
CA THR A 491 -24.74 23.74 -21.40
C THR A 491 -24.69 22.24 -21.58
N VAL A 492 -25.64 21.68 -22.33
CA VAL A 492 -25.75 20.25 -22.59
C VAL A 492 -25.82 20.00 -24.09
N THR A 493 -24.87 19.23 -24.60
CA THR A 493 -24.81 18.81 -26.00
C THR A 493 -24.82 17.29 -26.08
N ALA A 494 -25.82 16.71 -26.74
CA ALA A 494 -25.85 15.30 -27.06
C ALA A 494 -25.69 15.10 -28.58
N ARG A 495 -24.84 14.18 -29.01
CA ARG A 495 -24.76 13.79 -30.43
C ARG A 495 -26.02 13.05 -30.90
N GLY A 496 -26.65 12.31 -30.00
CA GLY A 496 -27.90 11.58 -30.18
C GLY A 496 -29.06 12.21 -29.41
N VAL A 497 -29.89 11.38 -28.80
CA VAL A 497 -31.06 11.81 -28.03
C VAL A 497 -30.61 12.47 -26.73
N LEU A 498 -31.20 13.63 -26.40
CA LEU A 498 -31.09 14.29 -25.10
C LEU A 498 -32.45 14.18 -24.41
N GLN A 499 -32.56 13.33 -23.39
CA GLN A 499 -33.75 13.19 -22.55
C GLN A 499 -33.44 13.60 -21.12
N ALA A 500 -33.95 14.76 -20.70
CA ALA A 500 -33.73 15.36 -19.38
C ALA A 500 -35.07 15.70 -18.72
N GLY A 501 -35.84 14.66 -18.35
CA GLY A 501 -37.19 14.78 -17.80
C GLY A 501 -37.26 15.17 -16.31
N GLY A 502 -36.11 15.50 -15.70
CA GLY A 502 -35.98 15.79 -14.27
C GLY A 502 -36.01 17.29 -13.95
N GLN A 503 -35.04 17.76 -13.17
CA GLN A 503 -34.86 19.18 -12.88
C GLN A 503 -33.68 19.73 -13.68
N ASN A 504 -33.93 20.78 -14.46
CA ASN A 504 -32.92 21.42 -15.30
C ASN A 504 -32.81 22.89 -14.89
N MET A 505 -31.77 23.23 -14.14
CA MET A 505 -31.72 24.48 -13.38
C MET A 505 -30.43 25.25 -13.67
N ALA A 506 -30.53 26.52 -14.03
CA ALA A 506 -29.37 27.39 -14.20
C ALA A 506 -29.61 28.77 -13.59
N ALA A 507 -28.62 29.32 -12.89
CA ALA A 507 -28.68 30.71 -12.45
C ALA A 507 -28.60 31.68 -13.64
N GLY A 508 -27.86 31.29 -14.70
CA GLY A 508 -27.71 32.03 -15.94
C GLY A 508 -28.47 31.39 -17.11
N GLN A 509 -27.74 30.93 -18.11
CA GLN A 509 -28.27 30.30 -19.31
C GLN A 509 -28.49 28.81 -19.14
N LEU A 510 -29.60 28.29 -19.68
CA LEU A 510 -29.80 26.87 -19.90
C LEU A 510 -29.85 26.61 -21.40
N GLN A 511 -28.83 25.93 -21.93
CA GLN A 511 -28.72 25.59 -23.35
C GLN A 511 -28.68 24.07 -23.52
N MET A 512 -29.64 23.52 -24.26
CA MET A 512 -29.73 22.09 -24.55
C MET A 512 -29.79 21.85 -26.05
N THR A 513 -28.83 21.09 -26.57
CA THR A 513 -28.74 20.73 -27.99
C THR A 513 -28.64 19.21 -28.13
N GLY A 514 -29.45 18.63 -29.00
CA GLY A 514 -29.45 17.19 -29.28
C GLY A 514 -29.90 16.87 -30.70
N ALA A 515 -29.74 15.62 -31.14
CA ALA A 515 -30.44 15.15 -32.34
C ALA A 515 -31.95 15.33 -32.16
N SER A 516 -32.47 14.91 -31.00
CA SER A 516 -33.76 15.32 -30.44
C SER A 516 -33.58 15.78 -28.99
N VAL A 517 -34.45 16.67 -28.53
CA VAL A 517 -34.44 17.17 -27.15
C VAL A 517 -35.79 16.81 -26.52
N ASP A 518 -35.77 16.04 -25.45
CA ASP A 518 -36.94 15.65 -24.67
C ASP A 518 -36.76 16.14 -23.23
N VAL A 519 -37.47 17.20 -22.87
CA VAL A 519 -37.58 17.71 -21.51
C VAL A 519 -39.00 17.49 -20.98
N GLY A 520 -39.74 16.51 -21.54
CA GLY A 520 -41.08 16.16 -21.11
C GLY A 520 -41.13 15.78 -19.62
N GLY A 521 -42.16 16.25 -18.93
CA GLY A 521 -42.31 16.08 -17.48
C GLY A 521 -41.30 16.84 -16.60
N SER A 522 -40.34 17.56 -17.19
CA SER A 522 -39.29 18.24 -16.42
C SER A 522 -39.77 19.51 -15.71
N GLN A 523 -38.96 19.97 -14.76
CA GLN A 523 -38.99 21.34 -14.25
C GLN A 523 -37.72 22.05 -14.71
N SER A 524 -37.86 22.91 -15.71
CA SER A 524 -36.75 23.63 -16.33
C SER A 524 -36.83 25.13 -16.00
N SER A 525 -35.80 25.68 -15.37
CA SER A 525 -35.76 27.09 -14.94
C SER A 525 -34.38 27.71 -15.13
N ALA A 526 -34.34 28.87 -15.76
CA ALA A 526 -33.13 29.66 -15.95
C ALA A 526 -33.41 31.13 -16.24
N ALA A 527 -32.37 31.99 -16.21
CA ALA A 527 -32.51 33.38 -16.66
C ALA A 527 -32.87 33.46 -18.15
N HIS A 528 -32.36 32.52 -18.95
CA HIS A 528 -32.75 32.31 -20.34
C HIS A 528 -32.65 30.81 -20.68
N ILE A 529 -33.54 30.33 -21.55
CA ILE A 529 -33.62 28.92 -21.94
C ILE A 529 -33.52 28.81 -23.46
N GLY A 530 -32.62 27.97 -23.95
CA GLY A 530 -32.48 27.60 -25.35
C GLY A 530 -32.56 26.08 -25.53
N LEU A 531 -33.52 25.62 -26.34
CA LEU A 531 -33.69 24.21 -26.69
C LEU A 531 -33.55 24.03 -28.20
N THR A 532 -32.60 23.22 -28.65
CA THR A 532 -32.33 23.02 -30.08
C THR A 532 -32.29 21.53 -30.44
N ALA A 533 -33.18 21.10 -31.33
CA ALA A 533 -33.13 19.79 -31.94
C ALA A 533 -32.59 19.88 -33.37
N LEU A 534 -31.53 19.12 -33.66
CA LEU A 534 -30.81 19.18 -34.94
C LEU A 534 -31.48 18.34 -36.06
N ALA A 535 -32.24 17.30 -35.72
CA ALA A 535 -32.89 16.43 -36.70
C ALA A 535 -34.28 15.93 -36.28
N GLY A 536 -34.54 15.76 -34.98
CA GLY A 536 -35.79 15.28 -34.40
C GLY A 536 -36.57 16.38 -33.66
N ASN A 537 -37.45 15.98 -32.74
CA ASN A 537 -38.35 16.92 -32.08
C ASN A 537 -37.71 17.60 -30.86
N VAL A 538 -38.28 18.74 -30.48
CA VAL A 538 -38.21 19.26 -29.11
C VAL A 538 -39.51 18.86 -28.41
N THR A 539 -39.43 18.07 -27.35
CA THR A 539 -40.60 17.61 -26.58
C THR A 539 -40.61 18.28 -25.21
N THR A 540 -41.70 18.98 -24.91
CA THR A 540 -41.95 19.66 -23.62
C THR A 540 -43.27 19.20 -23.00
N SER A 541 -43.78 18.04 -23.44
CA SER A 541 -45.06 17.51 -23.00
C SER A 541 -45.09 17.32 -21.48
N LYS A 542 -46.12 17.85 -20.81
CA LYS A 542 -46.27 17.87 -19.33
C LYS A 542 -45.12 18.53 -18.55
N ALA A 543 -44.20 19.22 -19.23
CA ALA A 543 -43.09 19.92 -18.58
C ALA A 543 -43.53 21.27 -18.03
N ILE A 544 -42.79 21.82 -17.07
CA ILE A 544 -42.82 23.23 -16.69
C ILE A 544 -41.50 23.84 -17.13
N VAL A 545 -41.53 24.68 -18.16
CA VAL A 545 -40.36 25.40 -18.67
C VAL A 545 -40.60 26.88 -18.42
N SER A 546 -39.85 27.46 -17.48
CA SER A 546 -40.06 28.83 -17.01
C SER A 546 -38.79 29.65 -17.07
N THR A 547 -38.85 30.84 -17.64
CA THR A 547 -37.75 31.78 -17.65
C THR A 547 -38.25 33.23 -17.58
N ASN A 548 -37.52 34.10 -16.90
CA ASN A 548 -37.84 35.53 -16.89
C ASN A 548 -37.29 36.26 -18.12
N GLY A 549 -36.36 35.63 -18.85
CA GLY A 549 -35.78 36.16 -20.07
C GLY A 549 -36.33 35.47 -21.31
N LEU A 550 -35.43 35.15 -22.24
CA LEU A 550 -35.76 34.55 -23.52
C LEU A 550 -35.93 33.04 -23.39
N LEU A 551 -37.05 32.51 -23.88
CA LEU A 551 -37.21 31.11 -24.26
C LEU A 551 -37.06 30.99 -25.79
N SER A 552 -35.97 30.37 -26.23
CA SER A 552 -35.71 30.06 -27.63
C SER A 552 -35.87 28.56 -27.87
N ILE A 553 -36.70 28.17 -28.83
CA ILE A 553 -36.85 26.77 -29.24
C ILE A 553 -36.65 26.66 -30.76
N THR A 554 -35.73 25.80 -31.17
CA THR A 554 -35.38 25.58 -32.59
C THR A 554 -35.52 24.10 -32.94
N ALA A 555 -36.37 23.79 -33.93
CA ALA A 555 -36.61 22.44 -34.46
C ALA A 555 -37.12 22.52 -35.91
N ASN A 556 -36.32 23.10 -36.81
CA ASN A 556 -36.73 23.50 -38.16
C ASN A 556 -35.70 23.13 -39.26
N ALA A 557 -34.76 22.24 -38.97
CA ALA A 557 -33.81 21.71 -39.95
C ALA A 557 -34.47 20.75 -40.96
N ALA A 558 -35.61 20.13 -40.62
CA ALA A 558 -36.39 19.27 -41.50
C ALA A 558 -37.90 19.47 -41.30
N ASN A 559 -38.69 19.28 -42.37
CA ASN A 559 -40.15 19.47 -42.38
C ASN A 559 -40.90 18.61 -41.35
N GLY A 560 -40.33 17.46 -40.96
CA GLY A 560 -40.93 16.53 -40.00
C GLY A 560 -40.65 16.85 -38.53
N GLN A 561 -39.82 17.85 -38.22
CA GLN A 561 -39.53 18.21 -36.84
C GLN A 561 -40.70 18.94 -36.19
N ALA A 562 -40.87 18.76 -34.89
CA ALA A 562 -41.91 19.42 -34.13
C ALA A 562 -41.40 19.94 -32.78
N LEU A 563 -42.02 21.02 -32.29
CA LEU A 563 -42.17 21.28 -30.87
C LEU A 563 -43.46 20.61 -30.38
N VAL A 564 -43.34 19.64 -29.48
CA VAL A 564 -44.46 18.87 -28.91
C VAL A 564 -44.69 19.26 -27.45
N ASN A 565 -45.60 20.19 -27.23
CA ASN A 565 -45.96 20.77 -25.94
C ASN A 565 -47.31 20.24 -25.39
N GLN A 566 -47.57 18.94 -25.54
CA GLN A 566 -48.86 18.38 -25.11
C GLN A 566 -49.02 18.41 -23.58
N GLY A 567 -49.95 19.24 -23.08
CA GLY A 567 -50.16 19.43 -21.64
C GLY A 567 -48.98 20.06 -20.89
N GLY A 568 -47.98 20.60 -21.60
CA GLY A 568 -46.84 21.30 -20.99
C GLY A 568 -47.12 22.78 -20.76
N SER A 569 -46.29 23.44 -19.96
CA SER A 569 -46.37 24.87 -19.65
C SER A 569 -45.06 25.57 -19.97
N LEU A 570 -45.06 26.37 -21.03
CA LEU A 570 -43.95 27.22 -21.43
C LEU A 570 -44.25 28.65 -21.01
N SER A 571 -43.43 29.23 -20.14
CA SER A 571 -43.58 30.62 -19.65
C SER A 571 -42.27 31.36 -19.79
N ALA A 572 -42.29 32.50 -20.49
CA ALA A 572 -41.07 33.27 -20.76
C ALA A 572 -41.30 34.78 -20.65
N GLY A 573 -40.26 35.55 -20.33
CA GLY A 573 -40.28 37.01 -20.53
C GLY A 573 -40.34 37.39 -22.01
N GLN A 574 -39.69 36.60 -22.86
CA GLN A 574 -39.75 36.71 -24.31
C GLN A 574 -39.78 35.34 -25.00
N LEU A 575 -40.52 35.19 -26.09
CA LEU A 575 -40.63 33.95 -26.86
C LEU A 575 -39.99 34.03 -28.25
N SER A 576 -39.21 33.02 -28.62
CA SER A 576 -38.68 32.80 -29.96
C SER A 576 -38.77 31.32 -30.34
N LEU A 577 -39.86 30.93 -31.00
CA LEU A 577 -40.10 29.57 -31.47
C LEU A 577 -39.88 29.50 -32.98
N ARG A 578 -38.94 28.66 -33.42
CA ARG A 578 -38.63 28.41 -34.84
C ARG A 578 -38.66 26.90 -35.10
N VAL A 579 -39.81 26.38 -35.49
CA VAL A 579 -40.09 24.94 -35.47
C VAL A 579 -40.88 24.53 -36.70
N ALA A 580 -40.57 23.41 -37.35
CA ALA A 580 -41.28 23.03 -38.56
C ALA A 580 -42.77 22.74 -38.28
N ASN A 581 -43.08 22.13 -37.13
CA ASN A 581 -44.45 21.97 -36.63
C ASN A 581 -44.51 22.36 -35.15
N LEU A 582 -45.63 22.94 -34.71
CA LEU A 582 -45.92 23.25 -33.32
C LEU A 582 -47.21 22.56 -32.89
N ASP A 583 -47.08 21.51 -32.09
CA ASP A 583 -48.17 20.83 -31.41
C ASP A 583 -48.26 21.37 -29.97
N ASN A 584 -49.21 22.27 -29.73
CA ASN A 584 -49.55 22.84 -28.43
C ASN A 584 -50.87 22.28 -27.89
N ALA A 585 -51.28 21.07 -28.28
CA ALA A 585 -52.55 20.52 -27.84
C ALA A 585 -52.62 20.39 -26.31
N LYS A 586 -53.63 21.00 -25.68
CA LYS A 586 -53.79 21.08 -24.21
C LYS A 586 -52.61 21.73 -23.46
N GLY A 587 -51.63 22.28 -24.17
CA GLY A 587 -50.47 22.94 -23.61
C GLY A 587 -50.68 24.44 -23.41
N THR A 588 -49.81 25.08 -22.64
CA THR A 588 -49.77 26.53 -22.48
C THR A 588 -48.43 27.09 -22.98
N VAL A 589 -48.50 28.19 -23.72
CA VAL A 589 -47.36 29.00 -24.14
C VAL A 589 -47.66 30.45 -23.76
N ILE A 590 -46.89 30.99 -22.83
CA ILE A 590 -47.15 32.28 -22.21
C ILE A 590 -45.91 33.17 -22.32
N GLN A 591 -46.09 34.37 -22.87
CA GLN A 591 -45.13 35.46 -22.70
C GLN A 591 -45.63 36.44 -21.65
N THR A 592 -44.85 36.67 -20.60
CA THR A 592 -45.17 37.60 -19.51
C THR A 592 -44.57 38.99 -19.72
N GLY A 593 -43.40 39.07 -20.36
CA GLY A 593 -42.72 40.34 -20.65
C GLY A 593 -43.19 41.01 -21.93
N THR A 594 -42.71 42.24 -22.15
CA THR A 594 -43.13 43.14 -23.24
C THR A 594 -42.28 43.04 -24.51
N GLY A 595 -41.27 42.15 -24.54
CA GLY A 595 -40.42 41.93 -25.72
C GLY A 595 -41.19 41.36 -26.90
N ASP A 596 -40.57 41.32 -28.08
CA ASP A 596 -41.23 40.76 -29.27
C ASP A 596 -41.35 39.24 -29.17
N THR A 597 -42.53 38.70 -29.50
CA THR A 597 -42.72 37.26 -29.71
C THR A 597 -42.49 36.91 -31.17
N VAL A 598 -41.69 35.87 -31.41
CA VAL A 598 -41.56 35.20 -32.71
C VAL A 598 -42.07 33.76 -32.58
N ILE A 599 -43.03 33.39 -33.43
CA ILE A 599 -43.45 32.00 -33.65
C ILE A 599 -43.45 31.76 -35.16
N GLU A 600 -42.45 31.03 -35.64
CA GLU A 600 -42.31 30.59 -37.04
C GLU A 600 -42.54 29.09 -37.11
N THR A 601 -43.59 28.68 -37.83
CA THR A 601 -43.91 27.27 -38.03
C THR A 601 -44.60 26.96 -39.36
N GLY A 602 -44.52 25.71 -39.81
CA GLY A 602 -45.23 25.20 -40.96
C GLY A 602 -46.68 24.83 -40.61
N ALA A 603 -46.88 24.10 -39.52
CA ALA A 603 -48.21 23.76 -38.99
C ALA A 603 -48.29 24.06 -37.49
N LEU A 604 -49.37 24.70 -37.05
CA LEU A 604 -49.67 25.01 -35.65
C LEU A 604 -50.98 24.33 -35.23
N ASP A 605 -50.93 23.43 -34.25
CA ASP A 605 -52.08 22.86 -33.57
C ASP A 605 -52.16 23.40 -32.13
N ASN A 606 -53.20 24.14 -31.81
CA ASN A 606 -53.50 24.66 -30.47
C ASN A 606 -54.80 24.06 -29.91
N THR A 607 -55.16 22.83 -30.30
CA THR A 607 -56.41 22.19 -29.85
C THR A 607 -56.46 22.00 -28.34
N GLY A 608 -57.42 22.66 -27.68
CA GLY A 608 -57.56 22.70 -26.22
C GLY A 608 -56.40 23.38 -25.51
N GLY A 609 -55.48 24.02 -26.25
CA GLY A 609 -54.27 24.66 -25.75
C GLY A 609 -54.50 26.12 -25.37
N ARG A 610 -53.42 26.84 -25.11
CA ARG A 610 -53.44 28.30 -24.89
C ARG A 610 -52.13 28.91 -25.33
N ILE A 611 -52.20 29.91 -26.22
CA ILE A 611 -51.07 30.80 -26.53
C ILE A 611 -51.45 32.21 -26.10
N ALA A 612 -50.74 32.76 -25.11
CA ALA A 612 -51.02 34.09 -24.57
C ALA A 612 -49.73 34.91 -24.54
N VAL A 613 -49.71 36.07 -25.20
CA VAL A 613 -48.50 36.87 -25.32
C VAL A 613 -48.75 38.31 -24.87
N ASN A 614 -47.86 38.84 -24.02
CA ASN A 614 -47.86 40.24 -23.58
C ASN A 614 -46.86 41.10 -24.39
N SER A 615 -46.67 40.79 -25.67
CA SER A 615 -45.60 41.35 -26.51
C SER A 615 -45.88 42.76 -27.00
N ALA A 616 -44.81 43.53 -27.25
CA ALA A 616 -44.89 44.75 -28.06
C ALA A 616 -45.30 44.43 -29.50
N ASN A 617 -44.67 43.41 -30.10
CA ASN A 617 -45.06 42.86 -31.39
C ASN A 617 -45.17 41.33 -31.32
N LEU A 618 -46.25 40.80 -31.87
CA LEU A 618 -46.42 39.36 -32.13
C LEU A 618 -46.19 39.10 -33.62
N ARG A 619 -45.17 38.31 -33.94
CA ARG A 619 -45.01 37.71 -35.27
C ARG A 619 -45.30 36.22 -35.21
N LEU A 620 -46.52 35.86 -35.61
CA LEU A 620 -46.96 34.48 -35.78
C LEU A 620 -47.06 34.16 -37.27
N GLN A 621 -46.21 33.26 -37.75
CA GLN A 621 -46.22 32.74 -39.11
C GLN A 621 -46.46 31.24 -39.06
N ALA A 622 -47.62 30.81 -39.55
CA ALA A 622 -48.01 29.40 -39.69
C ALA A 622 -48.52 29.16 -41.12
N GLY A 623 -48.13 28.06 -41.75
CA GLY A 623 -48.71 27.62 -43.02
C GLY A 623 -50.15 27.14 -42.81
N ASP A 624 -50.33 26.23 -41.86
CA ASP A 624 -51.63 25.75 -41.38
C ASP A 624 -51.82 26.07 -39.89
N LEU A 625 -53.02 26.51 -39.50
CA LEU A 625 -53.38 26.83 -38.11
C LEU A 625 -54.68 26.11 -37.71
N THR A 626 -54.59 25.23 -36.72
CA THR A 626 -55.73 24.60 -36.04
C THR A 626 -55.85 25.19 -34.64
N ASN A 627 -56.96 25.87 -34.34
CA ASN A 627 -57.26 26.40 -33.00
C ASN A 627 -58.69 26.02 -32.57
N ILE A 628 -58.86 24.81 -32.06
CA ILE A 628 -60.15 24.27 -31.59
C ILE A 628 -60.15 24.29 -30.06
N ASP A 629 -61.15 24.91 -29.43
CA ASP A 629 -61.27 25.01 -27.96
C ASP A 629 -60.02 25.59 -27.23
N GLY A 630 -59.24 26.45 -27.90
CA GLY A 630 -57.94 26.98 -27.42
C GLY A 630 -57.74 28.48 -27.48
#